data_AF-A0A1G3FH27-F1
#
_entry.id   AF-A0A1G3FH27-F1
#
_cell.length_a   1.000
_cell.length_b   1.000
_cell.length_c   1.000
_cell.angle_alpha   90.00
_cell.angle_beta   90.00
_cell.angle_gamma   90.00
#
_symmetry.space_group_name_H-M   'P 1'
#
loop_
_entity.id
_entity.type
_entity.pdbx_description
1 polymer ?
#
loop_
_entity_poly.entity_id
_entity_poly.type
_entity_poly.pdbx_seq_one_letter_code
_entity_poly.pdbx_strand_id
1 'polypeptide(L)'
;MCYMMSKSSYLSDDGGHDMAHVMFYVPFKDGTSWGANAAGSPIFGGNYWFYTPDHQAEAAALPPLSVFLVGVATWSDGTPAAMPRM
;
A
#
# COMPACT_ATOMS: atom_id res chain seq x y z
N MET A 1 -11.59 0.20 -3.04
CA MET A 1 -10.77 1.39 -3.29
C MET A 1 -10.85 2.26 -2.07
N CYS A 2 -9.74 2.46 -1.36
CA CYS A 2 -9.65 3.37 -0.22
C CYS A 2 -8.74 4.54 -0.58
N TYR A 3 -9.19 5.74 -0.27
CA TYR A 3 -8.46 6.98 -0.56
C TYR A 3 -7.79 7.46 0.74
N MET A 4 -6.48 7.23 0.87
CA MET A 4 -5.68 7.57 2.05
C MET A 4 -4.67 8.67 1.73
N MET A 5 -5.21 9.82 1.29
CA MET A 5 -4.44 11.03 1.06
C MET A 5 -4.65 12.11 2.14
N SER A 6 -5.32 11.78 3.24
CA SER A 6 -5.46 12.71 4.36
C SER A 6 -4.22 12.64 5.23
N LYS A 7 -3.65 13.79 5.59
CA LYS A 7 -2.59 13.82 6.62
C LYS A 7 -3.11 13.18 7.92
N SER A 8 -4.40 13.28 8.22
CA SER A 8 -4.97 12.70 9.44
C SER A 8 -5.39 11.23 9.29
N SER A 9 -5.08 10.54 8.19
CA SER A 9 -5.40 9.11 8.08
C SER A 9 -4.48 8.27 8.96
N TYR A 10 -5.05 7.22 9.54
CA TYR A 10 -4.34 6.23 10.33
C TYR A 10 -4.11 4.98 9.48
N LEU A 11 -2.86 4.60 9.27
CA LEU A 11 -2.50 3.30 8.68
C LEU A 11 -1.70 2.43 9.66
N SER A 12 -0.85 3.01 10.52
CA SER A 12 -0.13 2.23 11.54
C SER A 12 0.13 2.99 12.85
N ASP A 13 0.52 2.24 13.89
CA ASP A 13 0.93 2.79 15.20
C ASP A 13 2.39 3.29 15.23
N ASP A 14 3.18 3.08 14.16
CA ASP A 14 4.60 3.50 14.08
C ASP A 14 4.78 5.04 13.97
N GLY A 15 3.67 5.79 13.94
CA GLY A 15 3.65 7.25 14.01
C GLY A 15 3.94 7.97 12.68
N GLY A 16 3.58 9.27 12.63
CA GLY A 16 3.90 10.20 11.54
C GLY A 16 3.33 9.84 10.15
N HIS A 17 2.20 10.46 9.80
CA HIS A 17 1.60 10.57 8.45
C HIS A 17 2.10 9.54 7.43
N ASP A 18 1.46 8.37 7.39
CA ASP A 18 1.72 7.37 6.37
C ASP A 18 1.60 8.01 4.98
N MET A 19 2.66 7.89 4.18
CA MET A 19 2.84 8.37 2.80
C MET A 19 1.54 8.75 2.06
N ALA A 20 1.48 9.86 1.33
CA ALA A 20 0.31 10.13 0.50
C ALA A 20 0.12 9.01 -0.55
N HIS A 21 -0.95 8.23 -0.45
CA HIS A 21 -1.16 7.08 -1.32
C HIS A 21 -2.63 6.75 -1.57
N VAL A 22 -2.85 5.91 -2.56
CA VAL A 22 -4.16 5.38 -2.93
C VAL A 22 -4.15 3.87 -2.83
N MET A 23 -5.15 3.29 -2.14
CA MET A 23 -5.22 1.86 -1.86
C MET A 23 -6.24 1.13 -2.73
N PHE A 24 -5.77 0.11 -3.42
CA PHE A 24 -6.60 -0.84 -4.15
C PHE A 24 -6.63 -2.19 -3.44
N TYR A 25 -7.80 -2.80 -3.41
CA TYR A 25 -7.98 -4.19 -3.00
C TYR A 25 -8.38 -4.98 -4.23
N VAL A 26 -7.65 -6.05 -4.53
CA VAL A 26 -7.88 -6.86 -5.73
C VAL A 26 -8.02 -8.34 -5.39
N PRO A 27 -8.93 -9.08 -6.05
CA PRO A 27 -9.21 -10.47 -5.73
C PRO A 27 -8.22 -11.44 -6.40
N PHE A 28 -6.95 -11.09 -6.49
CA PHE A 28 -5.90 -11.94 -7.04
C PHE A 28 -4.61 -11.79 -6.24
N LYS A 29 -3.82 -12.87 -6.18
CA LYS A 29 -2.64 -13.00 -5.30
C LYS A 29 -1.41 -12.20 -5.76
N ASP A 30 -1.28 -11.96 -7.06
CA ASP A 30 -0.03 -11.44 -7.64
C ASP A 30 -0.17 -10.01 -8.18
N GLY A 31 0.66 -9.10 -7.65
CA GLY A 31 0.79 -7.71 -8.08
C GLY A 31 1.84 -7.44 -9.15
N THR A 32 2.55 -8.47 -9.63
CA THR A 32 3.58 -8.31 -10.68
C THR A 32 3.05 -7.65 -11.95
N SER A 33 1.80 -7.94 -12.33
CA SER A 33 1.14 -7.31 -13.48
C SER A 33 0.93 -5.81 -13.32
N TRP A 34 0.95 -5.31 -12.08
CA TRP A 34 0.92 -3.89 -11.74
C TRP A 34 2.33 -3.31 -11.54
N GLY A 35 3.39 -4.12 -11.68
CA GLY A 35 4.75 -3.72 -11.36
C GLY A 35 4.97 -3.46 -9.87
N ALA A 36 4.16 -4.06 -8.99
CA ALA A 36 4.29 -3.89 -7.55
C ALA A 36 5.67 -4.37 -7.06
N ASN A 37 6.30 -3.59 -6.17
CA ASN A 37 7.61 -3.88 -5.56
C ASN A 37 8.79 -3.97 -6.56
N ALA A 38 8.60 -3.60 -7.83
CA ALA A 38 9.69 -3.51 -8.79
C ALA A 38 10.56 -2.27 -8.56
N ALA A 39 11.85 -2.33 -8.93
CA ALA A 39 12.76 -1.20 -8.79
C ALA A 39 12.25 0.03 -9.56
N GLY A 40 12.13 1.17 -8.88
CA GLY A 40 11.61 2.42 -9.45
C GLY A 40 10.10 2.48 -9.62
N SER A 41 9.37 1.42 -9.25
CA SER A 41 7.91 1.42 -9.27
C SER A 41 7.35 2.24 -8.10
N PRO A 42 6.33 3.08 -8.31
CA PRO A 42 5.63 3.78 -7.21
C PRO A 42 4.60 2.89 -6.51
N ILE A 43 4.51 1.61 -6.90
CA ILE A 43 3.47 0.69 -6.44
C ILE A 43 4.09 -0.29 -5.43
N PHE A 44 3.57 -0.26 -4.21
CA PHE A 44 3.85 -1.23 -3.17
C PHE A 44 2.72 -2.24 -3.11
N GLY A 45 3.04 -3.52 -3.02
CA GLY A 45 2.03 -4.58 -3.00
C GLY A 45 2.31 -5.64 -1.96
N GLY A 46 1.24 -6.16 -1.36
CA GLY A 46 1.32 -7.20 -0.34
C GLY A 46 0.06 -8.05 -0.25
N ASN A 47 0.16 -9.13 0.52
CA ASN A 47 -1.00 -9.90 0.93
C ASN A 47 -1.82 -9.06 1.92
N TYR A 48 -3.14 -8.97 1.70
CA TYR A 48 -4.02 -8.18 2.57
C TYR A 48 -4.14 -8.76 3.98
N TRP A 49 -4.17 -10.08 4.10
CA TRP A 49 -4.44 -10.75 5.37
C TRP A 49 -3.28 -10.62 6.34
N PHE A 50 -2.06 -10.80 5.83
CA PHE A 50 -0.85 -10.75 6.64
C PHE A 50 0.32 -10.17 5.84
N TYR A 51 0.85 -9.06 6.34
CA TYR A 51 2.04 -8.42 5.78
C TYR A 51 3.35 -9.06 6.27
N THR A 52 3.34 -9.68 7.46
CA THR A 52 4.53 -10.29 8.05
C THR A 52 4.82 -11.69 7.47
N PRO A 53 6.09 -12.11 7.39
CA PRO A 53 6.46 -13.44 6.92
C PRO A 53 5.90 -14.59 7.77
N ASP A 54 5.71 -14.36 9.07
CA ASP A 54 5.35 -15.40 10.04
C ASP A 54 3.95 -15.98 9.84
N HIS A 55 3.09 -15.31 9.08
CA HIS A 55 1.71 -15.73 8.84
C HIS A 55 1.40 -16.09 7.38
N GLN A 56 2.44 -16.31 6.55
CA GLN A 56 2.23 -16.60 5.13
C GLN A 56 1.56 -17.96 4.87
N ALA A 57 1.71 -18.92 5.79
CA ALA A 57 1.07 -20.22 5.71
C ALA A 57 -0.46 -20.10 5.91
N GLU A 58 -0.89 -19.35 6.92
CA GLU A 58 -2.30 -19.04 7.17
C GLU A 58 -2.88 -18.19 6.04
N ALA A 59 -2.11 -17.23 5.52
CA ALA A 59 -2.51 -16.40 4.39
C ALA A 59 -2.86 -17.22 3.14
N ALA A 60 -2.16 -18.34 2.92
CA ALA A 60 -2.40 -19.23 1.78
C ALA A 60 -3.73 -20.01 1.86
N ALA A 61 -4.30 -20.15 3.07
CA ALA A 61 -5.59 -20.80 3.29
C ALA A 61 -6.79 -19.84 3.13
N LEU A 62 -6.55 -18.52 3.01
CA LEU A 62 -7.57 -17.50 2.88
C LEU A 62 -7.85 -17.17 1.40
N PRO A 63 -9.02 -16.58 1.08
CA PRO A 63 -9.31 -16.12 -0.28
C PRO A 63 -8.21 -15.17 -0.79
N PRO A 64 -7.81 -15.26 -2.07
CA PRO A 64 -6.78 -14.39 -2.61
C PRO A 64 -7.24 -12.93 -2.58
N LEU A 65 -6.51 -12.13 -1.81
CA LEU A 65 -6.77 -10.70 -1.69
C LEU A 65 -5.43 -9.98 -1.53
N SER A 66 -5.12 -9.12 -2.48
CA SER A 66 -3.94 -8.27 -2.42
C SER A 66 -4.34 -6.83 -2.19
N VAL A 67 -3.45 -6.12 -1.50
CA VAL A 67 -3.53 -4.68 -1.29
C VAL A 67 -2.40 -4.02 -2.08
N PHE A 68 -2.73 -2.98 -2.83
CA PHE A 68 -1.76 -2.15 -3.55
C PHE A 68 -1.85 -0.71 -3.08
N LEU A 69 -0.69 -0.14 -2.74
CA LEU A 69 -0.53 1.25 -2.39
C LEU A 69 0.18 1.93 -3.56
N VAL A 70 -0.49 2.89 -4.19
CA VAL A 70 0.11 3.74 -5.22
C VAL A 70 0.51 5.05 -4.58
N GLY A 71 1.82 5.30 -4.46
CA GLY A 71 2.33 6.57 -3.94
C GLY A 71 1.95 7.74 -4.84
N VAL A 72 1.53 8.85 -4.25
CA VAL A 72 1.19 10.10 -4.95
C VAL A 72 1.99 11.28 -4.40
N ALA A 73 2.23 12.28 -5.25
CA ALA A 73 3.06 13.44 -4.90
C ALA A 73 2.31 14.55 -4.12
N THR A 74 1.01 14.40 -3.89
CA THR A 74 0.15 15.43 -3.30
C THR A 74 -0.85 14.83 -2.32
N TRP A 75 -1.07 15.51 -1.20
CA TRP A 75 -2.15 15.21 -0.26
C TRP A 75 -3.52 15.62 -0.80
N SER A 76 -4.60 15.23 -0.12
CA SER A 76 -5.98 15.55 -0.54
C SER A 76 -6.32 17.03 -0.53
N ASP A 77 -5.57 17.84 0.22
CA ASP A 77 -5.67 19.30 0.25
C ASP A 77 -4.84 19.99 -0.86
N GLY A 78 -4.19 19.21 -1.73
CA GLY A 78 -3.33 19.69 -2.82
C GLY A 78 -1.92 20.08 -2.39
N THR A 79 -1.58 20.00 -1.09
CA THR A 79 -0.21 20.27 -0.65
C THR A 79 0.76 19.16 -1.07
N PRO A 80 2.03 19.47 -1.36
CA PRO A 80 3.02 18.45 -1.71
C PRO A 80 3.21 17.42 -0.60
N ALA A 81 3.25 16.14 -0.97
CA ALA A 81 3.72 15.08 -0.10
C ALA A 81 5.25 15.14 -0.04
N ALA A 82 5.83 14.94 1.15
CA ALA A 82 7.27 14.84 1.28
C ALA A 82 7.73 13.61 0.49
N MET A 83 8.45 13.83 -0.62
CA MET A 83 9.05 12.75 -1.39
C MET A 83 10.13 12.10 -0.53
N PRO A 84 10.11 10.77 -0.31
CA PRO A 84 11.28 10.08 0.21
C PRO A 84 12.45 10.37 -0.74
N ARG A 85 13.59 10.76 -0.19
CA ARG A 85 14.81 10.92 -0.98
C ARG A 85 15.15 9.54 -1.56
N MET A 86 15.18 9.45 -2.90
CA MET A 86 15.50 8.22 -3.63
C MET A 86 16.89 7.70 -3.28
#